data_AF-A0A0Q6FMD8-F1
#
_entry.id   AF-A0A0Q6FMD8-F1
#
_cell.length_a   1.000
_cell.length_b   1.000
_cell.length_c   1.000
_cell.angle_alpha   90.00
_cell.angle_beta   90.00
_cell.angle_gamma   90.00
#
_symmetry.space_group_name_H-M   'P 1'
#
loop_
_entity.id
_entity.type
_entity.pdbx_description
1 polymer ?
#
loop_
_entity_poly.entity_id
_entity_poly.type
_entity_poly.pdbx_seq_one_letter_code
_entity_poly.pdbx_strand_id
1 'polypeptide(L)'
;MAGGGTYFWFGRQAMQAEIAELKTQARSLNDEVAKITAERDIANKGLVELKKNSGNWAEELEKDYADLKLNEVPKLNRLLDKRDADIAALEKLLSTEKAASKSAADDFTKTIARLNEQLTAAKSDAGDAWKQAEDLGNAKLALEKQISVLKASVEKATSDAVAARKALEQKTAEAENKPPTFKSALDLARDVQIKTLEGNLAEERSRVEQLEKQLADQAAEIAKNAAAAKTETPGETETPAKDEVEARGEEPAVDNGLVPRDPVLVENVLNSTRGIGVLDDEKTRILKDKLSSGACVTDALESVFDRVPLIVMRNLMRDFKSDC
;
A
#
# COMPACT_ATOMS: atom_id res chain seq x y z
N MET A 1 -156.01 -9.87 -6.66
CA MET A 1 -155.22 -9.54 -5.44
C MET A 1 -153.87 -10.25 -5.54
N ALA A 2 -152.81 -9.60 -5.05
CA ALA A 2 -151.40 -10.03 -4.99
C ALA A 2 -150.62 -10.07 -6.33
N GLY A 3 -149.80 -9.04 -6.59
CA GLY A 3 -148.84 -9.03 -7.72
C GLY A 3 -147.95 -7.79 -7.82
N GLY A 4 -148.34 -6.66 -7.20
CA GLY A 4 -147.58 -5.39 -7.26
C GLY A 4 -146.52 -5.18 -6.17
N GLY A 5 -146.41 -6.07 -5.18
CA GLY A 5 -145.44 -5.95 -4.08
C GLY A 5 -144.06 -6.52 -4.37
N THR A 6 -143.90 -7.29 -5.44
CA THR A 6 -142.65 -7.98 -5.79
C THR A 6 -141.68 -7.05 -6.52
N TYR A 7 -142.13 -6.23 -7.47
CA TYR A 7 -141.26 -5.35 -8.26
C TYR A 7 -140.58 -4.23 -7.46
N PHE A 8 -141.26 -3.65 -6.46
CA PHE A 8 -140.66 -2.65 -5.56
C PHE A 8 -139.63 -3.26 -4.60
N TRP A 9 -139.83 -4.52 -4.22
CA TRP A 9 -138.90 -5.27 -3.37
C TRP A 9 -137.60 -5.61 -4.12
N PHE A 10 -137.71 -6.06 -5.38
CA PHE A 10 -136.54 -6.33 -6.23
C PHE A 10 -135.74 -5.05 -6.56
N GLY A 11 -136.41 -3.91 -6.83
CA GLY A 11 -135.72 -2.63 -7.06
C GLY A 11 -134.98 -2.11 -5.82
N ARG A 12 -135.59 -2.23 -4.63
CA ARG A 12 -134.94 -1.89 -3.36
C ARG A 12 -133.76 -2.82 -3.05
N GLN A 13 -133.90 -4.10 -3.36
CA GLN A 13 -132.84 -5.10 -3.18
C GLN A 13 -131.65 -4.86 -4.13
N ALA A 14 -131.92 -4.48 -5.39
CA ALA A 14 -130.90 -4.09 -6.35
C ALA A 14 -130.12 -2.85 -5.89
N MET A 15 -130.82 -1.78 -5.46
CA MET A 15 -130.15 -0.60 -4.90
C MET A 15 -129.36 -0.91 -3.61
N GLN A 16 -129.85 -1.81 -2.76
CA GLN A 16 -129.09 -2.23 -1.57
C GLN A 16 -127.83 -3.02 -1.94
N ALA A 17 -127.86 -3.83 -2.99
CA ALA A 17 -126.70 -4.53 -3.53
C ALA A 17 -125.67 -3.54 -4.11
N GLU A 18 -126.11 -2.56 -4.90
CA GLU A 18 -125.26 -1.48 -5.44
C GLU A 18 -124.62 -0.63 -4.31
N ILE A 19 -125.39 -0.27 -3.27
CA ILE A 19 -124.85 0.45 -2.11
C ILE A 19 -123.80 -0.40 -1.36
N ALA A 20 -124.04 -1.72 -1.22
CA ALA A 20 -123.08 -2.61 -0.58
C ALA A 20 -121.80 -2.79 -1.41
N GLU A 21 -121.93 -2.86 -2.74
CA GLU A 21 -120.80 -2.91 -3.67
C GLU A 21 -120.00 -1.62 -3.63
N LEU A 22 -120.63 -0.45 -3.76
CA LEU A 22 -119.99 0.85 -3.63
C LEU A 22 -119.29 1.02 -2.28
N LYS A 23 -119.89 0.52 -1.18
CA LYS A 23 -119.27 0.56 0.14
C LYS A 23 -118.04 -0.37 0.24
N THR A 24 -118.02 -1.45 -0.52
CA THR A 24 -116.88 -2.37 -0.59
C THR A 24 -115.76 -1.78 -1.44
N GLN A 25 -116.10 -1.19 -2.59
CA GLN A 25 -115.16 -0.44 -3.43
C GLN A 25 -114.56 0.76 -2.68
N ALA A 26 -115.37 1.52 -1.93
CA ALA A 26 -114.89 2.63 -1.10
C ALA A 26 -113.91 2.18 0.00
N ARG A 27 -114.14 1.01 0.60
CA ARG A 27 -113.17 0.42 1.56
C ARG A 27 -111.89 0.01 0.87
N SER A 28 -111.97 -0.68 -0.28
CA SER A 28 -110.79 -1.09 -1.06
C SER A 28 -109.94 0.11 -1.47
N LEU A 29 -110.57 1.17 -1.99
CA LEU A 29 -109.88 2.41 -2.34
C LEU A 29 -109.24 3.08 -1.11
N ASN A 30 -109.91 3.05 0.04
CA ASN A 30 -109.35 3.61 1.27
C ASN A 30 -108.12 2.80 1.76
N ASP A 31 -108.15 1.48 1.62
CA ASP A 31 -107.01 0.60 1.94
C ASP A 31 -105.85 0.82 0.95
N GLU A 32 -106.14 1.00 -0.34
CA GLU A 32 -105.15 1.36 -1.36
C GLU A 32 -104.50 2.73 -1.09
N VAL A 33 -105.31 3.74 -0.73
CA VAL A 33 -104.80 5.07 -0.35
C VAL A 33 -103.92 4.98 0.89
N ALA A 34 -104.30 4.17 1.88
CA ALA A 34 -103.48 3.95 3.07
C ALA A 34 -102.14 3.27 2.71
N LYS A 35 -102.16 2.26 1.84
CA LYS A 35 -100.95 1.58 1.35
C LYS A 35 -100.03 2.51 0.57
N ILE A 36 -100.56 3.26 -0.39
CA ILE A 36 -99.80 4.23 -1.19
C ILE A 36 -99.21 5.32 -0.28
N THR A 37 -99.93 5.74 0.75
CA THR A 37 -99.42 6.72 1.73
C THR A 37 -98.23 6.16 2.51
N ALA A 38 -98.32 4.90 2.98
CA ALA A 38 -97.22 4.24 3.67
C ALA A 38 -95.99 4.04 2.77
N GLU A 39 -96.19 3.60 1.52
CA GLU A 39 -95.12 3.47 0.52
C GLU A 39 -94.46 4.82 0.22
N ARG A 40 -95.25 5.89 0.08
CA ARG A 40 -94.76 7.26 -0.11
C ARG A 40 -93.93 7.73 1.09
N ASP A 41 -94.35 7.41 2.31
CA ASP A 41 -93.60 7.79 3.51
C ASP A 41 -92.28 7.01 3.64
N ILE A 42 -92.26 5.72 3.25
CA ILE A 42 -91.01 4.92 3.16
C ILE A 42 -90.08 5.49 2.09
N ALA A 43 -90.59 5.78 0.89
CA ALA A 43 -89.81 6.37 -0.18
C ALA A 43 -89.23 7.73 0.21
N ASN A 44 -90.02 8.58 0.89
CA ASN A 44 -89.56 9.86 1.43
C ASN A 44 -88.44 9.69 2.47
N LYS A 45 -88.55 8.71 3.38
CA LYS A 45 -87.46 8.38 4.32
C LYS A 45 -86.20 7.94 3.57
N GLY A 46 -86.33 7.07 2.58
CA GLY A 46 -85.21 6.63 1.74
C GLY A 46 -84.55 7.77 0.98
N LEU A 47 -85.33 8.73 0.46
CA LEU A 47 -84.78 9.92 -0.20
C LEU A 47 -84.01 10.83 0.77
N VAL A 48 -84.51 11.01 2.00
CA VAL A 48 -83.81 11.81 3.02
C VAL A 48 -82.49 11.13 3.42
N GLU A 49 -82.51 9.82 3.61
CA GLU A 49 -81.32 9.05 3.96
C GLU A 49 -80.29 9.03 2.83
N LEU A 50 -80.73 8.83 1.59
CA LEU A 50 -79.87 8.92 0.41
C LEU A 50 -79.23 10.31 0.29
N LYS A 51 -80.01 11.37 0.49
CA LYS A 51 -79.50 12.75 0.47
C LYS A 51 -78.44 12.96 1.55
N LYS A 52 -78.69 12.48 2.77
CA LYS A 52 -77.72 12.54 3.87
C LYS A 52 -76.44 11.79 3.54
N ASN A 53 -76.56 10.55 3.06
CA ASN A 53 -75.41 9.72 2.71
C ASN A 53 -74.59 10.32 1.56
N SER A 54 -75.26 10.88 0.54
CA SER A 54 -74.58 11.58 -0.56
C SER A 54 -73.82 12.83 -0.10
N GLY A 55 -74.35 13.56 0.89
CA GLY A 55 -73.65 14.70 1.49
C GLY A 55 -72.40 14.27 2.26
N ASN A 56 -72.51 13.19 3.05
CA ASN A 56 -71.37 12.65 3.78
C ASN A 56 -70.26 12.15 2.83
N TRP A 57 -70.61 11.42 1.76
CA TRP A 57 -69.63 10.97 0.77
C TRP A 57 -68.95 12.13 0.04
N ALA A 58 -69.70 13.21 -0.25
CA ALA A 58 -69.11 14.40 -0.86
C ALA A 58 -68.09 15.06 0.08
N GLU A 59 -68.41 15.20 1.37
CA GLU A 59 -67.51 15.77 2.36
C GLU A 59 -66.24 14.91 2.57
N GLU A 60 -66.40 13.59 2.63
CA GLU A 60 -65.27 12.66 2.76
C GLU A 60 -64.35 12.72 1.53
N LEU A 61 -64.93 12.77 0.32
CA LEU A 61 -64.17 12.90 -0.92
C LEU A 61 -63.44 14.24 -1.04
N GLU A 62 -64.06 15.35 -0.60
CA GLU A 62 -63.42 16.65 -0.54
C GLU A 62 -62.25 16.66 0.45
N LYS A 63 -62.41 16.01 1.61
CA LYS A 63 -61.36 15.88 2.60
C LYS A 63 -60.18 15.04 2.09
N ASP A 64 -60.45 13.90 1.48
CA ASP A 64 -59.42 13.03 0.90
C ASP A 64 -58.68 13.73 -0.26
N TYR A 65 -59.41 14.46 -1.10
CA TYR A 65 -58.81 15.27 -2.16
C TYR A 65 -57.91 16.38 -1.59
N ALA A 66 -58.36 17.05 -0.53
CA ALA A 66 -57.58 18.07 0.14
C ALA A 66 -56.32 17.49 0.79
N ASP A 67 -56.42 16.34 1.46
CA ASP A 67 -55.28 15.65 2.06
C ASP A 67 -54.26 15.21 1.00
N LEU A 68 -54.73 14.58 -0.07
CA LEU A 68 -53.88 14.16 -1.19
C LEU A 68 -53.14 15.36 -1.80
N LYS A 69 -53.85 16.46 -2.05
CA LYS A 69 -53.31 17.65 -2.72
C LYS A 69 -52.38 18.47 -1.84
N LEU A 70 -52.70 18.60 -0.55
CA LEU A 70 -51.97 19.50 0.35
C LEU A 70 -50.87 18.79 1.12
N ASN A 71 -51.00 17.49 1.36
CA ASN A 71 -50.07 16.74 2.19
C ASN A 71 -49.25 15.73 1.38
N GLU A 72 -49.89 14.78 0.71
CA GLU A 72 -49.17 13.67 0.08
C GLU A 72 -48.42 14.07 -1.20
N VAL A 73 -49.05 14.80 -2.13
CA VAL A 73 -48.37 15.26 -3.35
C VAL A 73 -47.15 16.14 -3.03
N PRO A 74 -47.24 17.16 -2.16
CA PRO A 74 -46.07 17.96 -1.80
C PRO A 74 -44.99 17.18 -1.07
N LYS A 75 -45.36 16.20 -0.25
CA LYS A 75 -44.39 15.31 0.43
C LYS A 75 -43.63 14.44 -0.57
N LEU A 76 -44.32 13.85 -1.54
CA LEU A 76 -43.67 13.09 -2.62
C LEU A 76 -42.75 13.96 -3.47
N ASN A 77 -43.16 15.19 -3.81
CA ASN A 77 -42.30 16.11 -4.54
C ASN A 77 -41.02 16.44 -3.77
N ARG A 78 -41.12 16.73 -2.45
CA ARG A 78 -39.93 16.96 -1.62
C ARG A 78 -39.00 15.74 -1.56
N LEU A 79 -39.56 14.53 -1.57
CA LEU A 79 -38.77 13.30 -1.61
C LEU A 79 -38.08 13.11 -2.96
N LEU A 80 -38.75 13.46 -4.06
CA LEU A 80 -38.14 13.46 -5.40
C LEU A 80 -37.00 14.47 -5.49
N ASP A 81 -37.23 15.73 -5.07
CA ASP A 81 -36.21 16.78 -5.05
C ASP A 81 -34.98 16.34 -4.23
N LYS A 82 -35.22 15.67 -3.09
CA LYS A 82 -34.15 15.11 -2.26
C LYS A 82 -33.39 13.99 -2.98
N ARG A 83 -34.11 13.09 -3.66
CA ARG A 83 -33.48 12.01 -4.44
C ARG A 83 -32.65 12.56 -5.59
N ASP A 84 -33.13 13.57 -6.30
CA ASP A 84 -32.39 14.20 -7.39
C ASP A 84 -31.11 14.89 -6.87
N ALA A 85 -31.19 15.56 -5.71
CA ALA A 85 -30.02 16.14 -5.06
C ALA A 85 -29.01 15.05 -4.61
N ASP A 86 -29.49 13.96 -4.02
CA ASP A 86 -28.65 12.81 -3.61
C ASP A 86 -27.97 12.19 -4.84
N ILE A 87 -28.68 12.02 -5.96
CA ILE A 87 -28.15 11.48 -7.22
C ILE A 87 -27.05 12.39 -7.76
N ALA A 88 -27.31 13.70 -7.87
CA ALA A 88 -26.31 14.66 -8.36
C ALA A 88 -25.04 14.69 -7.48
N ALA A 89 -25.20 14.54 -6.16
CA ALA A 89 -24.07 14.45 -5.23
C ALA A 89 -23.25 13.16 -5.46
N LEU A 90 -23.92 12.01 -5.62
CA LEU A 90 -23.27 10.73 -5.90
C LEU A 90 -22.56 10.73 -7.27
N GLU A 91 -23.15 11.32 -8.30
CA GLU A 91 -22.51 11.48 -9.61
C GLU A 91 -21.22 12.32 -9.53
N LYS A 92 -21.25 13.40 -8.73
CA LYS A 92 -20.06 14.24 -8.50
C LYS A 92 -18.97 13.47 -7.76
N LEU A 93 -19.33 12.69 -6.72
CA LEU A 93 -18.39 11.83 -6.01
C LEU A 93 -17.78 10.77 -6.94
N LEU A 94 -18.61 10.11 -7.75
CA LEU A 94 -18.16 9.12 -8.74
C LEU A 94 -17.18 9.72 -9.73
N SER A 95 -17.47 10.92 -10.25
CA SER A 95 -16.58 11.62 -11.19
C SER A 95 -15.25 12.00 -10.54
N THR A 96 -15.28 12.42 -9.27
CA THR A 96 -14.07 12.80 -8.52
C THR A 96 -13.21 11.56 -8.27
N GLU A 97 -13.81 10.48 -7.79
CA GLU A 97 -13.12 9.21 -7.53
C GLU A 97 -12.51 8.62 -8.80
N LYS A 98 -13.23 8.68 -9.92
CA LYS A 98 -12.73 8.24 -11.22
C LYS A 98 -11.51 9.04 -11.69
N ALA A 99 -11.52 10.36 -11.47
CA ALA A 99 -10.37 11.22 -11.78
C ALA A 99 -9.18 10.93 -10.87
N ALA A 100 -9.40 10.77 -9.56
CA ALA A 100 -8.36 10.42 -8.60
C ALA A 100 -7.74 9.05 -8.91
N SER A 101 -8.57 8.03 -9.15
CA SER A 101 -8.13 6.69 -9.54
C SER A 101 -7.31 6.71 -10.83
N LYS A 102 -7.70 7.51 -11.83
CA LYS A 102 -6.94 7.67 -13.07
C LYS A 102 -5.58 8.32 -12.83
N SER A 103 -5.54 9.40 -12.05
CA SER A 103 -4.27 10.06 -11.69
C SER A 103 -3.32 9.11 -10.96
N ALA A 104 -3.83 8.34 -10.00
CA ALA A 104 -3.04 7.35 -9.27
C ALA A 104 -2.49 6.26 -10.21
N ALA A 105 -3.30 5.77 -11.16
CA ALA A 105 -2.84 4.80 -12.16
C ALA A 105 -1.74 5.36 -13.07
N ASP A 106 -1.86 6.62 -13.50
CA ASP A 106 -0.85 7.30 -14.32
C ASP A 106 0.46 7.48 -13.53
N ASP A 107 0.39 7.81 -12.24
CA ASP A 107 1.56 8.00 -11.38
C ASP A 107 2.26 6.67 -11.03
N PHE A 108 1.50 5.59 -10.80
CA PHE A 108 2.08 4.26 -10.67
C PHE A 108 2.76 3.82 -11.97
N THR A 109 2.17 4.11 -13.12
CA THR A 109 2.76 3.80 -14.43
C THR A 109 4.10 4.52 -14.61
N LYS A 110 4.18 5.82 -14.27
CA LYS A 110 5.44 6.57 -14.29
C LYS A 110 6.48 6.01 -13.32
N THR A 111 6.06 5.65 -12.12
CA THR A 111 6.95 5.09 -11.09
C THR A 111 7.53 3.75 -11.54
N ILE A 112 6.71 2.87 -12.13
CA ILE A 112 7.17 1.59 -12.69
C ILE A 112 8.17 1.82 -13.82
N ALA A 113 7.90 2.77 -14.73
CA ALA A 113 8.83 3.10 -15.81
C ALA A 113 10.19 3.57 -15.26
N ARG A 114 10.17 4.49 -14.28
CA ARG A 114 11.40 4.97 -13.63
C ARG A 114 12.17 3.86 -12.91
N LEU A 115 11.48 2.98 -12.18
CA LEU A 115 12.13 1.86 -11.50
C LEU A 115 12.76 0.88 -12.51
N ASN A 116 12.12 0.64 -13.65
CA ASN A 116 12.69 -0.19 -14.72
C ASN A 116 13.92 0.44 -15.36
N GLU A 117 13.92 1.76 -15.56
CA GLU A 117 15.10 2.51 -16.03
C GLU A 117 16.25 2.40 -15.02
N GLN A 118 15.97 2.63 -13.74
CA GLN A 118 16.95 2.50 -12.65
C GLN A 118 17.52 1.07 -12.55
N LEU A 119 16.67 0.05 -12.67
CA LEU A 119 17.10 -1.34 -12.65
C LEU A 119 18.01 -1.67 -13.85
N THR A 120 17.70 -1.11 -15.02
CA THR A 120 18.51 -1.31 -16.23
C THR A 120 19.87 -0.63 -16.11
N ALA A 121 19.89 0.61 -15.59
CA ALA A 121 21.13 1.34 -15.31
C ALA A 121 21.99 0.58 -14.29
N ALA A 122 21.43 0.20 -13.14
CA ALA A 122 22.14 -0.54 -12.10
C ALA A 122 22.71 -1.87 -12.61
N LYS A 123 21.99 -2.56 -13.52
CA LYS A 123 22.49 -3.78 -14.15
C LYS A 123 23.66 -3.52 -15.10
N SER A 124 23.63 -2.41 -15.83
CA SER A 124 24.75 -1.97 -16.66
C SER A 124 25.97 -1.63 -15.81
N ASP A 125 25.78 -0.81 -14.78
CA ASP A 125 26.85 -0.37 -13.87
C ASP A 125 27.49 -1.56 -13.16
N ALA A 126 26.67 -2.53 -12.70
CA ALA A 126 27.18 -3.77 -12.14
C ALA A 126 28.02 -4.55 -13.17
N GLY A 127 27.57 -4.65 -14.42
CA GLY A 127 28.32 -5.31 -15.49
C GLY A 127 29.67 -4.64 -15.77
N ASP A 128 29.71 -3.31 -15.75
CA ASP A 128 30.95 -2.55 -15.94
C ASP A 128 31.89 -2.67 -14.73
N ALA A 129 31.36 -2.64 -13.51
CA ALA A 129 32.14 -2.88 -12.28
C ALA A 129 32.75 -4.29 -12.25
N TRP A 130 32.02 -5.30 -12.71
CA TRP A 130 32.54 -6.67 -12.84
C TRP A 130 33.72 -6.75 -13.81
N LYS A 131 33.63 -6.10 -14.98
CA LYS A 131 34.74 -6.04 -15.94
C LYS A 131 35.95 -5.31 -15.36
N GLN A 132 35.74 -4.18 -14.70
CA GLN A 132 36.83 -3.45 -14.05
C GLN A 132 37.54 -4.30 -12.99
N ALA A 133 36.78 -5.04 -12.18
CA ALA A 133 37.35 -5.93 -11.18
C ALA A 133 38.17 -7.07 -11.81
N GLU A 134 37.71 -7.63 -12.93
CA GLU A 134 38.45 -8.64 -13.70
C GLU A 134 39.75 -8.06 -14.28
N ASP A 135 39.68 -6.89 -14.92
CA ASP A 135 40.84 -6.21 -15.50
C ASP A 135 41.89 -5.87 -14.43
N LEU A 136 41.45 -5.38 -13.26
CA LEU A 136 42.32 -5.11 -12.12
C LEU A 136 42.93 -6.41 -11.55
N GLY A 137 42.17 -7.49 -11.48
CA GLY A 137 42.69 -8.81 -11.09
C GLY A 137 43.79 -9.31 -12.03
N ASN A 138 43.58 -9.14 -13.34
CA ASN A 138 44.56 -9.49 -14.36
C ASN A 138 45.83 -8.61 -14.28
N ALA A 139 45.66 -7.30 -14.08
CA ALA A 139 46.76 -6.37 -13.91
C ALA A 139 47.61 -6.70 -12.67
N LYS A 140 46.97 -7.06 -11.55
CA LYS A 140 47.65 -7.49 -10.33
C LYS A 140 48.51 -8.73 -10.58
N LEU A 141 47.98 -9.77 -11.23
CA LEU A 141 48.72 -10.98 -11.56
C LEU A 141 49.92 -10.69 -12.48
N ALA A 142 49.78 -9.74 -13.42
CA ALA A 142 50.88 -9.32 -14.27
C ALA A 142 51.99 -8.61 -13.48
N LEU A 143 51.63 -7.71 -12.56
CA LEU A 143 52.58 -7.03 -11.68
C LEU A 143 53.29 -8.01 -10.73
N GLU A 144 52.57 -8.96 -10.14
CA GLU A 144 53.17 -10.02 -9.30
C GLU A 144 54.22 -10.83 -10.07
N LYS A 145 53.94 -11.14 -11.34
CA LYS A 145 54.94 -11.80 -12.21
C LYS A 145 56.15 -10.92 -12.46
N GLN A 146 55.97 -9.64 -12.75
CA GLN A 146 57.08 -8.70 -12.95
C GLN A 146 57.96 -8.59 -11.71
N ILE A 147 57.36 -8.44 -10.52
CA ILE A 147 58.08 -8.40 -9.24
C ILE A 147 58.89 -9.69 -9.04
N SER A 148 58.33 -10.85 -9.36
CA SER A 148 59.06 -12.12 -9.22
C SER A 148 60.31 -12.18 -10.12
N VAL A 149 60.23 -11.66 -11.35
CA VAL A 149 61.34 -11.58 -12.30
C VAL A 149 62.38 -10.56 -11.84
N LEU A 150 61.95 -9.38 -11.39
CA LEU A 150 62.81 -8.33 -10.86
C LEU A 150 63.55 -8.78 -9.60
N LYS A 151 62.87 -9.50 -8.71
CA LYS A 151 63.51 -10.07 -7.52
C LYS A 151 64.62 -11.05 -7.89
N ALA A 152 64.36 -11.93 -8.86
CA ALA A 152 65.36 -12.87 -9.37
C ALA A 152 66.53 -12.15 -10.05
N SER A 153 66.29 -11.07 -10.80
CA SER A 153 67.37 -10.28 -11.43
C SER A 153 68.22 -9.54 -10.39
N VAL A 154 67.61 -9.02 -9.32
CA VAL A 154 68.34 -8.39 -8.20
C VAL A 154 69.18 -9.43 -7.45
N GLU A 155 68.64 -10.62 -7.17
CA GLU A 155 69.42 -11.71 -6.56
C GLU A 155 70.62 -12.13 -7.42
N LYS A 156 70.44 -12.18 -8.75
CA LYS A 156 71.55 -12.45 -9.67
C LYS A 156 72.59 -11.31 -9.67
N ALA A 157 72.15 -10.06 -9.81
CA ALA A 157 73.05 -8.90 -9.83
C ALA A 157 73.84 -8.75 -8.52
N THR A 158 73.22 -9.06 -7.38
CA THR A 158 73.90 -9.08 -6.08
C THR A 158 74.94 -10.19 -5.99
N SER A 159 74.64 -11.40 -6.48
CA SER A 159 75.61 -12.49 -6.57
C SER A 159 76.80 -12.13 -7.48
N ASP A 160 76.52 -11.59 -8.67
CA ASP A 160 77.53 -11.15 -9.63
C ASP A 160 78.42 -10.04 -9.04
N ALA A 161 77.83 -9.09 -8.30
CA ALA A 161 78.58 -8.04 -7.61
C ALA A 161 79.52 -8.59 -6.52
N VAL A 162 79.07 -9.58 -5.73
CA VAL A 162 79.91 -10.25 -4.73
C VAL A 162 81.05 -11.00 -5.40
N ALA A 163 80.77 -11.73 -6.49
CA ALA A 163 81.79 -12.44 -7.26
C ALA A 163 82.83 -11.47 -7.86
N ALA A 164 82.37 -10.35 -8.44
CA ALA A 164 83.25 -9.31 -8.97
C ALA A 164 84.13 -8.69 -7.89
N ARG A 165 83.57 -8.40 -6.70
CA ARG A 165 84.34 -7.90 -5.55
C ARG A 165 85.43 -8.88 -5.12
N LYS A 166 85.10 -10.17 -5.00
CA LYS A 166 86.08 -11.22 -4.63
C LYS A 166 87.17 -11.40 -5.68
N ALA A 167 86.83 -11.34 -6.97
CA ALA A 167 87.82 -11.39 -8.06
C ALA A 167 88.74 -10.16 -8.06
N LEU A 168 88.20 -8.97 -7.76
CA LEU A 168 88.99 -7.75 -7.58
C LEU A 168 89.95 -7.88 -6.39
N GLU A 169 89.49 -8.40 -5.25
CA GLU A 169 90.34 -8.64 -4.07
C GLU A 169 91.50 -9.61 -4.37
N GLN A 170 91.24 -10.68 -5.11
CA GLN A 170 92.28 -11.61 -5.57
C GLN A 170 93.30 -10.91 -6.48
N LYS A 171 92.84 -10.12 -7.46
CA LYS A 171 93.73 -9.36 -8.33
C LYS A 171 94.55 -8.32 -7.56
N THR A 172 94.00 -7.69 -6.52
CA THR A 172 94.77 -6.80 -5.66
C THR A 172 95.85 -7.55 -4.89
N ALA A 173 95.55 -8.71 -4.32
CA ALA A 173 96.56 -9.54 -3.63
C ALA A 173 97.67 -10.03 -4.58
N GLU A 174 97.35 -10.36 -5.83
CA GLU A 174 98.33 -10.69 -6.86
C GLU A 174 99.17 -9.49 -7.30
N ALA A 175 98.57 -8.29 -7.35
CA ALA A 175 99.25 -7.04 -7.72
C ALA A 175 100.16 -6.50 -6.60
N GLU A 176 99.83 -6.70 -5.32
CA GLU A 176 100.72 -6.36 -4.19
C GLU A 176 102.04 -7.14 -4.22
N ASN A 177 102.09 -8.25 -4.95
CA ASN A 177 103.31 -9.03 -5.19
C ASN A 177 104.14 -8.55 -6.41
N LYS A 178 103.79 -7.42 -7.06
CA LYS A 178 104.46 -6.87 -8.27
C LYS A 178 104.76 -5.35 -8.15
N PRO A 179 105.77 -4.80 -8.89
CA PRO A 179 106.33 -3.45 -8.67
C PRO A 179 105.38 -2.25 -8.92
N PRO A 180 105.70 -1.04 -8.41
CA PRO A 180 104.73 -0.02 -7.97
C PRO A 180 103.92 0.72 -9.06
N THR A 181 104.20 0.54 -10.34
CA THR A 181 103.49 1.25 -11.42
C THR A 181 102.12 0.64 -11.77
N PHE A 182 101.86 -0.61 -11.40
CA PHE A 182 100.55 -1.27 -11.63
C PHE A 182 99.47 -0.91 -10.61
N LYS A 183 99.84 -0.40 -9.43
CA LYS A 183 98.91 -0.16 -8.31
C LYS A 183 97.89 0.96 -8.61
N SER A 184 98.36 2.08 -9.18
CA SER A 184 97.51 3.25 -9.50
C SER A 184 96.48 3.01 -10.61
N ALA A 185 96.82 2.25 -11.65
CA ALA A 185 95.90 2.00 -12.77
C ALA A 185 94.80 1.00 -12.40
N LEU A 186 95.10 0.05 -11.49
CA LEU A 186 94.15 -0.94 -11.01
C LEU A 186 93.12 -0.33 -10.04
N ASP A 187 93.56 0.55 -9.14
CA ASP A 187 92.64 1.25 -8.21
C ASP A 187 91.64 2.13 -8.96
N LEU A 188 92.07 2.81 -10.04
CA LEU A 188 91.18 3.61 -10.86
C LEU A 188 90.14 2.76 -11.61
N ALA A 189 90.55 1.60 -12.14
CA ALA A 189 89.63 0.67 -12.80
C ALA A 189 88.63 0.04 -11.81
N ARG A 190 89.07 -0.20 -10.56
CA ARG A 190 88.27 -0.74 -9.47
C ARG A 190 87.17 0.23 -9.04
N ASP A 191 87.51 1.50 -8.84
CA ASP A 191 86.54 2.53 -8.45
C ASP A 191 85.46 2.73 -9.52
N VAL A 192 85.83 2.66 -10.80
CA VAL A 192 84.87 2.79 -11.91
C VAL A 192 83.92 1.59 -11.98
N GLN A 193 84.43 0.36 -11.86
CA GLN A 193 83.57 -0.84 -11.90
C GLN A 193 82.65 -0.96 -10.68
N ILE A 194 83.16 -0.66 -9.48
CA ILE A 194 82.35 -0.68 -8.25
C ILE A 194 81.24 0.39 -8.35
N LYS A 195 81.57 1.63 -8.75
CA LYS A 195 80.56 2.67 -8.93
C LYS A 195 79.50 2.31 -9.98
N THR A 196 79.89 1.63 -11.06
CA THR A 196 78.95 1.20 -12.10
C THR A 196 77.99 0.13 -11.57
N LEU A 197 78.50 -0.88 -10.85
CA LEU A 197 77.67 -1.93 -10.26
C LEU A 197 76.78 -1.40 -9.14
N GLU A 198 77.28 -0.48 -8.32
CA GLU A 198 76.50 0.20 -7.28
C GLU A 198 75.39 1.08 -7.87
N GLY A 199 75.68 1.77 -8.99
CA GLY A 199 74.68 2.53 -9.75
C GLY A 199 73.55 1.65 -10.27
N ASN A 200 73.88 0.55 -10.96
CA ASN A 200 72.88 -0.38 -11.50
C ASN A 200 72.01 -1.01 -10.40
N LEU A 201 72.61 -1.32 -9.24
CA LEU A 201 71.90 -1.90 -8.10
C LEU A 201 70.96 -0.89 -7.41
N ALA A 202 71.35 0.38 -7.36
CA ALA A 202 70.48 1.45 -6.87
C ALA A 202 69.28 1.69 -7.82
N GLU A 203 69.52 1.64 -9.13
CA GLU A 203 68.49 1.87 -10.15
C GLU A 203 67.42 0.76 -10.15
N GLU A 204 67.82 -0.51 -10.04
CA GLU A 204 66.89 -1.64 -9.93
C GLU A 204 66.12 -1.65 -8.60
N ARG A 205 66.74 -1.25 -7.48
CA ARG A 205 66.03 -1.07 -6.20
C ARG A 205 64.96 0.01 -6.28
N SER A 206 65.25 1.12 -6.95
CA SER A 206 64.29 2.20 -7.15
C SER A 206 63.10 1.76 -8.01
N ARG A 207 63.32 0.90 -9.02
CA ARG A 207 62.24 0.32 -9.83
C ARG A 207 61.33 -0.61 -9.01
N VAL A 208 61.89 -1.41 -8.11
CA VAL A 208 61.10 -2.27 -7.21
C VAL A 208 60.21 -1.43 -6.29
N GLU A 209 60.75 -0.39 -5.65
CA GLU A 209 59.97 0.51 -4.79
C GLU A 209 58.83 1.22 -5.55
N GLN A 210 59.07 1.63 -6.81
CA GLN A 210 58.02 2.24 -7.63
C GLN A 210 56.88 1.28 -7.95
N LEU A 211 57.20 0.02 -8.30
CA LEU A 211 56.17 -0.98 -8.61
C LEU A 211 55.40 -1.43 -7.36
N GLU A 212 56.06 -1.54 -6.21
CA GLU A 212 55.40 -1.79 -4.92
C GLU A 212 54.43 -0.66 -4.55
N LYS A 213 54.83 0.59 -4.79
CA LYS A 213 53.96 1.75 -4.58
C LYS A 213 52.75 1.75 -5.51
N GLN A 214 52.93 1.41 -6.78
CA GLN A 214 51.83 1.29 -7.74
C GLN A 214 50.80 0.22 -7.32
N LEU A 215 51.25 -0.89 -6.73
CA LEU A 215 50.36 -1.91 -6.17
C LEU A 215 49.57 -1.40 -4.95
N ALA A 216 50.23 -0.65 -4.07
CA ALA A 216 49.56 -0.03 -2.92
C ALA A 216 48.50 1.00 -3.34
N ASP A 217 48.82 1.83 -4.34
CA ASP A 217 47.91 2.84 -4.87
C ASP A 217 46.71 2.19 -5.59
N GLN A 218 46.92 1.11 -6.35
CA GLN A 218 45.81 0.35 -6.97
C GLN A 218 44.95 -0.38 -5.94
N ALA A 219 45.53 -0.93 -4.87
CA ALA A 219 44.76 -1.53 -3.77
C ALA A 219 43.88 -0.50 -3.04
N ALA A 220 44.39 0.73 -2.89
CA ALA A 220 43.62 1.83 -2.33
C ALA A 220 42.46 2.27 -3.25
N GLU A 221 42.67 2.31 -4.57
CA GLU A 221 41.61 2.61 -5.55
C GLU A 221 40.53 1.52 -5.61
N ILE A 222 40.91 0.23 -5.50
CA ILE A 222 39.94 -0.87 -5.38
C ILE A 222 39.08 -0.70 -4.12
N ALA A 223 39.69 -0.38 -2.97
CA ALA A 223 38.97 -0.14 -1.73
C ALA A 223 38.03 1.08 -1.82
N LYS A 224 38.47 2.13 -2.53
CA LYS A 224 37.69 3.35 -2.72
C LYS A 224 36.50 3.15 -3.66
N ASN A 225 36.67 2.39 -4.75
CA ASN A 225 35.59 2.05 -5.67
C ASN A 225 34.57 1.08 -5.02
N ALA A 226 35.03 0.16 -4.16
CA ALA A 226 34.15 -0.68 -3.35
C ALA A 226 33.37 0.11 -2.27
N ALA A 227 33.91 1.21 -1.77
CA ALA A 227 33.23 2.12 -0.83
C ALA A 227 32.26 3.09 -1.52
N ALA A 228 32.57 3.55 -2.74
CA ALA A 228 31.68 4.38 -3.56
C ALA A 228 30.40 3.63 -3.94
N ALA A 229 30.48 2.32 -4.21
CA ALA A 229 29.31 1.47 -4.45
C ALA A 229 28.38 1.31 -3.22
N LYS A 230 28.82 1.75 -2.01
CA LYS A 230 28.01 1.76 -0.78
C LYS A 230 27.42 3.14 -0.43
N THR A 231 27.69 4.19 -1.20
CA THR A 231 27.39 5.59 -0.79
C THR A 231 26.39 6.36 -1.65
N GLU A 232 25.57 5.68 -2.45
CA GLU A 232 24.34 6.28 -3.00
C GLU A 232 23.09 5.83 -2.23
N THR A 233 22.97 6.29 -0.99
CA THR A 233 21.68 6.54 -0.33
C THR A 233 21.88 7.66 0.69
N PRO A 234 21.17 8.80 0.61
CA PRO A 234 21.45 9.93 1.50
C PRO A 234 20.71 9.86 2.85
N GLY A 235 21.52 10.05 3.91
CA GLY A 235 21.18 10.78 5.15
C GLY A 235 20.86 9.90 6.37
N GLU A 236 21.30 10.18 7.59
CA GLU A 236 22.23 11.18 8.17
C GLU A 236 22.37 10.81 9.68
N THR A 237 23.59 10.90 10.24
CA THR A 237 23.97 11.20 11.66
C THR A 237 23.33 10.43 12.83
N GLU A 238 24.02 9.94 13.88
CA GLU A 238 25.19 10.45 14.62
C GLU A 238 25.79 9.33 15.51
N THR A 239 27.09 9.43 15.85
CA THR A 239 27.93 8.52 16.67
C THR A 239 27.77 8.82 18.19
N PRO A 240 28.36 8.12 19.22
CA PRO A 240 29.61 7.34 19.22
C PRO A 240 29.73 6.05 20.10
N ALA A 241 30.68 5.20 19.66
CA ALA A 241 31.66 4.38 20.40
C ALA A 241 31.29 3.56 21.67
N LYS A 242 31.52 2.23 21.61
CA LYS A 242 32.50 1.54 22.48
C LYS A 242 32.84 0.12 22.02
N ASP A 243 34.04 -0.30 22.43
CA ASP A 243 34.83 -1.48 22.09
C ASP A 243 34.22 -2.87 22.35
N GLU A 244 34.91 -3.84 21.72
CA GLU A 244 35.27 -5.18 22.21
C GLU A 244 34.44 -6.43 21.81
N VAL A 245 35.01 -7.15 20.83
CA VAL A 245 35.51 -8.55 20.88
C VAL A 245 34.53 -9.74 21.00
N GLU A 246 34.79 -10.70 20.10
CA GLU A 246 34.58 -12.18 20.13
C GLU A 246 33.23 -12.84 19.79
N ALA A 247 33.26 -13.52 18.64
CA ALA A 247 33.13 -14.97 18.45
C ALA A 247 31.92 -15.74 19.01
N ARG A 248 31.20 -16.34 18.04
CA ARG A 248 30.77 -17.75 17.96
C ARG A 248 29.52 -18.19 18.72
N GLY A 249 28.54 -18.67 17.94
CA GLY A 249 27.83 -19.93 18.20
C GLY A 249 26.39 -19.86 18.71
N GLU A 250 25.52 -20.54 17.95
CA GLU A 250 24.39 -21.37 18.39
C GLU A 250 23.11 -20.74 18.99
N GLU A 251 21.99 -20.99 18.28
CA GLU A 251 20.63 -21.19 18.80
C GLU A 251 20.57 -22.35 19.83
N PRO A 252 19.45 -22.61 20.55
CA PRO A 252 18.15 -21.90 20.64
C PRO A 252 17.68 -21.63 22.10
N ALA A 253 16.64 -20.80 22.29
CA ALA A 253 15.42 -21.09 23.10
C ALA A 253 14.68 -19.83 23.61
N VAL A 254 13.36 -19.96 23.53
CA VAL A 254 12.21 -19.11 23.88
C VAL A 254 12.23 -18.55 25.32
N ASP A 255 12.06 -17.22 25.48
CA ASP A 255 11.26 -16.60 26.56
C ASP A 255 10.89 -15.15 26.20
N ASN A 256 9.78 -14.69 26.76
CA ASN A 256 8.86 -13.67 26.30
C ASN A 256 9.34 -12.22 26.51
N GLY A 257 9.27 -11.43 25.43
CA GLY A 257 9.31 -9.97 25.44
C GLY A 257 10.69 -9.36 25.70
N LEU A 258 10.98 -8.24 25.01
CA LEU A 258 12.17 -7.39 25.17
C LEU A 258 13.41 -7.76 24.34
N VAL A 259 13.28 -8.48 23.22
CA VAL A 259 14.26 -8.27 22.13
C VAL A 259 13.75 -7.10 21.31
N PRO A 260 14.46 -5.96 21.28
CA PRO A 260 14.10 -4.85 20.41
C PRO A 260 14.00 -5.36 18.97
N ARG A 261 12.83 -5.16 18.36
CA ARG A 261 12.63 -5.58 16.97
C ARG A 261 13.32 -4.56 16.08
N ASP A 262 13.93 -5.06 15.00
CA ASP A 262 14.54 -4.19 14.00
C ASP A 262 13.50 -3.15 13.53
N PRO A 263 13.75 -1.84 13.73
CA PRO A 263 12.81 -0.79 13.37
C PRO A 263 12.47 -0.79 11.88
N VAL A 264 13.39 -1.27 11.02
CA VAL A 264 13.18 -1.39 9.57
C VAL A 264 12.22 -2.54 9.27
N LEU A 265 12.36 -3.67 9.96
CA LEU A 265 11.42 -4.78 9.87
C LEU A 265 10.02 -4.36 10.34
N VAL A 266 9.93 -3.65 11.47
CA VAL A 266 8.65 -3.16 12.01
C VAL A 266 7.94 -2.27 11.01
N GLU A 267 8.64 -1.30 10.42
CA GLU A 267 8.08 -0.39 9.43
C GLU A 267 7.60 -1.12 8.16
N ASN A 268 8.39 -2.06 7.64
CA ASN A 268 8.01 -2.85 6.47
C ASN A 268 6.78 -3.72 6.71
N VAL A 269 6.68 -4.33 7.89
CA VAL A 269 5.53 -5.15 8.28
C VAL A 269 4.28 -4.28 8.49
N LEU A 270 4.40 -3.12 9.13
CA LEU A 270 3.27 -2.20 9.31
C LEU A 270 2.75 -1.67 7.97
N ASN A 271 3.64 -1.33 7.04
CA ASN A 271 3.29 -0.82 5.71
C ASN A 271 2.65 -1.89 4.80
N SER A 272 3.01 -3.17 4.99
CA SER A 272 2.44 -4.29 4.22
C SER A 272 1.17 -4.88 4.85
N THR A 273 0.90 -4.59 6.12
CA THR A 273 -0.27 -5.14 6.82
C THR A 273 -1.55 -4.38 6.47
N ARG A 274 -2.41 -5.07 5.73
CA ARG A 274 -3.74 -4.57 5.38
C ARG A 274 -4.60 -4.33 6.62
N GLY A 275 -5.11 -3.12 6.78
CA GLY A 275 -6.01 -2.71 7.88
C GLY A 275 -5.37 -1.78 8.92
N ILE A 276 -4.06 -1.53 8.84
CA ILE A 276 -3.35 -0.57 9.71
C ILE A 276 -3.51 0.87 9.21
N GLY A 277 -3.69 1.08 7.89
CA GLY A 277 -3.89 2.41 7.30
C GLY A 277 -5.19 3.14 7.67
N VAL A 278 -5.98 2.60 8.61
CA VAL A 278 -7.13 3.29 9.21
C VAL A 278 -6.71 4.05 10.49
N LEU A 279 -5.51 3.78 11.02
CA LEU A 279 -4.93 4.53 12.12
C LEU A 279 -4.46 5.91 11.65
N ASP A 280 -4.59 6.90 12.52
CA ASP A 280 -3.95 8.21 12.33
C ASP A 280 -2.42 8.10 12.46
N ASP A 281 -1.71 9.12 11.98
CA ASP A 281 -0.25 9.13 11.95
C ASP A 281 0.36 9.03 13.37
N GLU A 282 -0.36 9.54 14.37
CA GLU A 282 0.06 9.53 15.78
C GLU A 282 -0.03 8.13 16.39
N LYS A 283 -1.14 7.41 16.19
CA LYS A 283 -1.29 6.02 16.62
C LYS A 283 -0.36 5.08 15.86
N THR A 284 -0.13 5.33 14.58
CA THR A 284 0.83 4.56 13.79
C THR A 284 2.24 4.69 14.36
N ARG A 285 2.63 5.90 14.78
CA ARG A 285 3.91 6.17 15.42
C ARG A 285 4.02 5.49 16.80
N ILE A 286 2.97 5.52 17.62
CA ILE A 286 2.94 4.84 18.92
C ILE A 286 3.06 3.31 18.75
N LEU A 287 2.37 2.75 17.76
CA LEU A 287 2.45 1.32 17.45
C LEU A 287 3.87 0.91 17.01
N LYS A 288 4.49 1.72 16.15
CA LYS A 288 5.87 1.52 15.67
C LYS A 288 6.86 1.51 16.84
N ASP A 289 6.77 2.51 17.71
CA ASP A 289 7.66 2.67 18.86
C ASP A 289 7.56 1.48 19.84
N LYS A 290 6.33 1.04 20.15
CA LYS A 290 6.08 -0.13 21.00
C LYS A 290 6.56 -1.45 20.40
N LEU A 291 6.35 -1.66 19.11
CA LEU A 291 6.82 -2.87 18.45
C LEU A 291 8.35 -2.91 18.34
N SER A 292 8.99 -1.76 18.09
CA SER A 292 10.46 -1.63 18.03
C SER A 292 11.12 -1.78 19.40
N SER A 293 10.46 -1.34 20.47
CA SER A 293 10.92 -1.56 21.85
C SER A 293 10.74 -2.99 22.35
N GLY A 294 10.17 -3.88 21.52
CA GLY A 294 10.03 -5.31 21.85
C GLY A 294 8.76 -5.66 22.62
N ALA A 295 7.74 -4.80 22.65
CA ALA A 295 6.45 -5.09 23.28
C ALA A 295 5.70 -6.23 22.55
N CYS A 296 4.81 -6.93 23.24
CA CYS A 296 3.96 -7.94 22.61
C CYS A 296 3.03 -7.34 21.57
N VAL A 297 2.74 -8.10 20.50
CA VAL A 297 1.93 -7.60 19.38
C VAL A 297 0.51 -7.27 19.86
N THR A 298 -0.04 -8.07 20.77
CA THR A 298 -1.35 -7.80 21.40
C THR A 298 -1.34 -6.49 22.19
N ASP A 299 -0.33 -6.25 23.02
CA ASP A 299 -0.26 -5.08 23.92
C ASP A 299 -0.02 -3.79 23.13
N ALA A 300 0.77 -3.89 22.06
CA ALA A 300 1.00 -2.78 21.15
C ALA A 300 -0.29 -2.42 20.40
N LEU A 301 -1.05 -3.41 19.93
CA LEU A 301 -2.32 -3.21 19.23
C LEU A 301 -3.44 -2.69 20.14
N GLU A 302 -3.55 -3.20 21.37
CA GLU A 302 -4.54 -2.72 22.35
C GLU A 302 -4.38 -1.23 22.64
N SER A 303 -3.14 -0.73 22.62
CA SER A 303 -2.89 0.69 22.89
C SER A 303 -3.27 1.66 21.79
N VAL A 304 -3.57 1.17 20.58
CA VAL A 304 -3.89 2.01 19.42
C VAL A 304 -5.27 1.70 18.82
N PHE A 305 -5.85 0.54 19.13
CA PHE A 305 -7.19 0.16 18.71
C PHE A 305 -8.11 -0.09 19.90
N ASP A 306 -9.23 0.64 19.97
CA ASP A 306 -10.32 0.33 20.91
C ASP A 306 -10.93 -1.06 20.64
N ARG A 307 -10.85 -1.51 19.38
CA ARG A 307 -11.27 -2.85 18.94
C ARG A 307 -10.35 -3.36 17.84
N VAL A 308 -9.48 -4.31 18.18
CA VAL A 308 -8.47 -4.85 17.26
C VAL A 308 -9.12 -5.71 16.17
N PRO A 309 -8.94 -5.40 14.87
CA PRO A 309 -9.38 -6.28 13.80
C PRO A 309 -8.59 -7.61 13.83
N LEU A 310 -9.30 -8.76 13.86
CA LEU A 310 -8.68 -10.09 13.92
C LEU A 310 -7.67 -10.35 12.78
N ILE A 311 -7.92 -9.77 11.60
CA ILE A 311 -7.03 -9.91 10.44
C ILE A 311 -5.69 -9.19 10.68
N VAL A 312 -5.72 -8.02 11.31
CA VAL A 312 -4.52 -7.22 11.63
C VAL A 312 -3.69 -7.96 12.68
N MET A 313 -4.33 -8.44 13.76
CA MET A 313 -3.67 -9.22 14.80
C MET A 313 -3.00 -10.48 14.24
N ARG A 314 -3.74 -11.28 13.45
CA ARG A 314 -3.23 -12.52 12.86
C ARG A 314 -2.04 -12.28 11.92
N ASN A 315 -2.11 -11.24 11.09
CA ASN A 315 -1.04 -10.93 10.16
C ASN A 315 0.21 -10.46 10.90
N LEU A 316 0.07 -9.56 11.89
CA LEU A 316 1.21 -9.07 12.67
C LEU A 316 1.86 -10.15 13.52
N MET A 317 1.09 -11.02 14.18
CA MET A 317 1.66 -12.16 14.93
C MET A 317 2.44 -13.10 14.01
N ARG A 318 1.91 -13.40 12.82
CA ARG A 318 2.59 -14.26 11.84
C ARG A 318 3.86 -13.61 11.31
N ASP A 319 3.80 -12.34 10.95
CA ASP A 319 4.88 -11.66 10.24
C ASP A 319 6.01 -11.25 11.21
N PHE A 320 5.70 -10.99 12.49
CA PHE A 320 6.70 -10.83 13.56
C PHE A 320 7.13 -12.14 14.23
N LYS A 321 6.57 -13.29 13.83
CA LYS A 321 6.76 -14.59 14.50
C LYS A 321 6.64 -14.47 16.02
N SER A 322 5.66 -13.69 16.45
CA SER A 322 5.51 -13.29 17.84
C SER A 322 4.53 -14.24 18.51
N ASP A 323 4.97 -14.92 19.55
CA ASP A 323 4.15 -15.82 20.38
C ASP A 323 3.27 -15.04 21.38
N CYS A 324 3.48 -13.72 21.43
CA CYS A 324 2.65 -12.69 22.05
C CYS A 324 2.46 -11.49 21.09
#